data_AF-A0A378UGM3-F1
#
_entry.id   AF-A0A378UGM3-F1
#
_cell.length_a   1.000
_cell.length_b   1.000
_cell.length_c   1.000
_cell.angle_alpha   90.00
_cell.angle_beta   90.00
_cell.angle_gamma   90.00
#
_symmetry.space_group_name_H-M   'P 1'
#
loop_
_entity.id
_entity.type
_entity.pdbx_description
1 polymer ?
#
loop_
_entity_poly.entity_id
_entity_poly.type
_entity_poly.pdbx_seq_one_letter_code
_entity_poly.pdbx_strand_id
1 'polypeptide(L)' 'MSELLTLIQTESVGIVEETLDFWLYECSIDEAPSREEVSQWRDILAQRGGKFGRLAQICQTWLDEEA' A
#
# COMPACT_ATOMS: atom_id res chain seq x y z
N MET A 1 7.46 -8.05 -11.23
CA MET A 1 7.67 -6.73 -10.58
C MET A 1 6.46 -5.90 -10.93
N SER A 2 5.52 -5.80 -9.99
CA SER A 2 4.18 -5.26 -10.20
C SER A 2 4.26 -3.76 -10.50
N GLU A 3 3.55 -3.27 -11.51
CA GLU A 3 3.51 -1.85 -11.90
C GLU A 3 3.14 -0.94 -10.71
N LEU A 4 2.37 -1.48 -9.77
CA LEU A 4 2.02 -0.85 -8.51
C LEU A 4 3.23 -0.53 -7.61
N LEU A 5 4.24 -1.40 -7.54
CA LEU A 5 5.43 -1.16 -6.72
C LEU A 5 6.23 0.03 -7.26
N THR A 6 6.33 0.12 -8.59
CA THR A 6 6.96 1.27 -9.26
C THR A 6 6.17 2.54 -8.95
N LEU A 7 4.85 2.50 -9.06
CA LEU A 7 3.96 3.62 -8.73
C LEU A 7 4.17 4.09 -7.28
N ILE A 8 4.18 3.17 -6.31
CA ILE A 8 4.41 3.48 -4.89
C ILE A 8 5.79 4.11 -4.65
N GLN A 9 6.80 3.77 -5.46
CA GLN A 9 8.16 4.30 -5.34
C GLN A 9 8.39 5.63 -6.05
N THR A 10 7.69 5.92 -7.14
CA THR A 10 7.97 7.10 -7.99
C THR A 10 6.93 8.18 -7.85
N GLU A 11 5.66 7.83 -7.64
CA GLU A 11 4.56 8.80 -7.64
C GLU A 11 4.50 9.62 -6.35
N SER A 12 3.67 10.66 -6.42
CA SER A 12 3.38 11.55 -5.30
C SER A 12 2.47 10.89 -4.25
N VAL A 13 2.52 11.39 -3.02
CA VAL A 13 1.75 10.83 -1.89
C VAL A 13 0.25 10.75 -2.17
N GLY A 14 -0.34 11.72 -2.89
CA GLY A 14 -1.77 11.72 -3.19
C GLY A 14 -2.16 10.57 -4.12
N ILE A 15 -1.41 10.37 -5.21
CA ILE A 15 -1.65 9.27 -6.16
C ILE A 15 -1.46 7.92 -5.49
N VAL A 16 -0.44 7.80 -4.65
CA VAL A 16 -0.17 6.56 -3.90
C VAL A 16 -1.26 6.28 -2.87
N GLU A 17 -1.77 7.32 -2.18
CA GLU A 17 -2.88 7.20 -1.23
C GLU A 17 -4.16 6.72 -1.92
N GLU A 18 -4.60 7.38 -3.00
CA GLU A 18 -5.80 6.97 -3.75
C GLU A 18 -5.68 5.56 -4.29
N THR A 19 -4.50 5.20 -4.79
CA THR A 19 -4.25 3.85 -5.30
C THR A 19 -4.34 2.82 -4.18
N LEU A 20 -3.69 3.06 -3.03
CA LEU A 20 -3.74 2.14 -1.89
C LEU A 20 -5.15 1.99 -1.34
N ASP A 21 -5.91 3.09 -1.24
CA ASP A 21 -7.30 3.06 -0.77
C ASP A 21 -8.16 2.16 -1.67
N PHE A 22 -8.01 2.31 -3.00
CA PHE A 22 -8.68 1.46 -3.97
C PHE A 22 -8.34 -0.02 -3.80
N TRP A 23 -7.05 -0.36 -3.70
CA TRP A 23 -6.61 -1.75 -3.58
C TRP A 23 -6.98 -2.39 -2.23
N LEU A 24 -6.93 -1.64 -1.14
CA LEU A 24 -7.17 -2.15 0.21
C LEU A 24 -8.66 -2.22 0.58
N TYR A 25 -9.49 -1.32 0.05
CA TYR A 25 -10.87 -1.16 0.50
C TYR A 25 -11.92 -1.23 -0.61
N GLU A 26 -11.61 -0.82 -1.85
CA GLU A 26 -12.58 -0.83 -2.97
C GLU A 26 -12.47 -2.06 -3.87
N CYS A 27 -11.35 -2.80 -3.79
CA CYS A 27 -11.15 -4.01 -4.59
C CYS A 27 -12.06 -5.15 -4.12
N SER A 28 -12.61 -5.92 -5.06
CA SER A 28 -13.36 -7.13 -4.71
C SER A 28 -12.42 -8.18 -4.11
N ILE A 29 -12.88 -8.99 -3.16
CA ILE A 29 -12.08 -10.02 -2.44
C ILE A 29 -11.22 -10.92 -3.36
N ASP A 30 -11.67 -11.17 -4.59
CA ASP A 30 -10.95 -12.00 -5.57
C ASP A 30 -9.72 -11.30 -6.19
N GLU A 31 -9.70 -9.97 -6.20
CA GLU A 31 -8.61 -9.13 -6.71
C GLU A 31 -7.85 -8.39 -5.58
N ALA A 32 -8.21 -8.64 -4.32
CA ALA A 32 -7.54 -8.06 -3.16
C ALA A 32 -6.06 -8.45 -3.12
N PRO A 33 -5.16 -7.53 -2.70
CA PRO A 33 -3.74 -7.81 -2.67
C PRO A 33 -3.39 -8.87 -1.64
N SER A 34 -2.35 -9.64 -1.93
CA SER A 34 -1.86 -10.63 -0.97
C SER A 34 -1.17 -9.93 0.21
N ARG A 35 -1.19 -10.55 1.40
CA ARG A 35 -0.48 -10.02 2.59
C ARG A 35 1.01 -9.79 2.33
N GLU A 36 1.65 -10.64 1.53
CA GLU A 36 3.05 -10.44 1.13
C GLU A 36 3.25 -9.17 0.31
N GLU A 37 2.31 -8.83 -0.58
CA GLU A 37 2.37 -7.61 -1.39
C GLU A 37 2.15 -6.37 -0.53
N VAL A 38 1.12 -6.37 0.33
CA VAL A 38 0.86 -5.25 1.24
C VAL A 38 2.03 -5.03 2.21
N SER A 39 2.70 -6.11 2.65
CA SER A 39 3.92 -6.02 3.47
C SER A 39 5.07 -5.35 2.72
N GLN A 40 5.25 -5.64 1.43
CA GLN A 40 6.24 -4.96 0.59
C GLN A 40 5.90 -3.48 0.40
N TRP A 41 4.62 -3.14 0.19
CA TRP A 41 4.19 -1.75 0.02
C TRP A 41 4.46 -0.94 1.27
N ARG A 42 4.09 -1.48 2.44
CA ARG A 42 4.41 -0.87 3.75
C ARG A 42 5.89 -0.58 3.88
N ASP A 43 6.76 -1.54 3.57
CA ASP A 43 8.21 -1.38 3.74
C ASP A 43 8.75 -0.27 2.85
N ILE A 44 8.35 -0.23 1.57
CA ILE A 44 8.72 0.82 0.63
C ILE A 44 8.23 2.20 1.11
N LEU A 45 6.97 2.29 1.56
CA LEU A 45 6.38 3.53 2.07
C LEU A 45 7.09 4.02 3.32
N ALA A 46 7.46 3.10 4.22
CA ALA A 46 8.23 3.39 5.42
C ALA A 46 9.64 3.89 5.07
N GLN A 47 10.29 3.28 4.07
CA GLN A 47 11.60 3.70 3.56
C GLN A 47 11.56 5.09 2.92
N ARG A 48 10.50 5.43 2.17
CA ARG A 48 10.31 6.79 1.62
C ARG A 48 10.13 7.85 2.71
N GLY A 49 9.53 7.48 3.85
CA GLY A 49 9.40 8.32 5.02
C GLY A 49 8.53 9.58 4.82
N GLY A 50 8.57 10.49 5.78
CA GLY A 50 7.77 11.73 5.73
C GLY A 50 6.27 11.45 5.68
N LYS A 51 5.57 12.02 4.68
CA LYS A 51 4.12 11.84 4.52
C LYS A 51 3.72 10.40 4.15
N PHE A 52 4.63 9.62 3.57
CA PHE A 52 4.41 8.21 3.24
C PHE A 52 4.36 7.31 4.48
N GLY A 53 4.87 7.77 5.62
CA GLY A 53 4.78 7.04 6.89
C GLY A 53 3.33 6.79 7.33
N ARG A 54 2.40 7.71 7.04
CA ARG A 54 0.96 7.51 7.28
C ARG A 54 0.42 6.38 6.41
N LEU A 55 0.80 6.33 5.14
CA LEU A 55 0.37 5.27 4.21
C LEU A 55 0.93 3.91 4.60
N ALA A 56 2.19 3.87 5.08
CA ALA A 56 2.75 2.66 5.67
C ALA A 56 1.93 2.17 6.87
N GLN A 57 1.44 3.08 7.72
CA GLN A 57 0.56 2.69 8.83
C GLN A 57 -0.78 2.11 8.34
N ILE A 58 -1.37 2.65 7.27
CA ILE A 58 -2.62 2.09 6.70
C ILE A 58 -2.39 0.64 6.24
N CYS A 59 -1.31 0.39 5.50
CA CYS A 59 -0.93 -0.97 5.10
C CYS A 59 -0.68 -1.88 6.32
N GLN A 60 -0.06 -1.37 7.37
CA GLN A 60 0.19 -2.13 8.59
C GLN A 60 -1.11 -2.47 9.34
N THR A 61 -2.07 -1.55 9.42
CA THR A 61 -3.38 -1.79 10.03
C THR A 61 -4.12 -2.88 9.24
N TRP A 62 -4.18 -2.77 7.92
CA TRP A 62 -4.82 -3.79 7.08
C TRP A 62 -4.18 -5.18 7.29
N LEU A 63 -2.85 -5.25 7.38
CA LEU A 63 -2.12 -6.49 7.65
C LEU A 63 -2.42 -7.09 9.03
N ASP A 64 -2.76 -6.26 10.02
CA ASP A 64 -3.12 -6.66 11.38
C ASP A 64 -4.58 -7.13 11.45
N GLU A 65 -5.48 -6.47 10.69
CA GLU A 65 -6.89 -6.86 10.61
C GLU A 65 -7.12 -8.17 9.83
N GLU A 66 -6.31 -8.42 8.80
CA GLU A 66 -6.31 -9.69 8.04
C GLU A 66 -5.55 -10.83 8.76
N ALA A 67 -5.12 -10.64 10.03
CA ALA A 67 -4.31 -11.58 10.82
C ALA A 67 -5.01 -12.85 11.29
#